data_AF-A0A8T5L704-F1
#
_entry.id   AF-A0A8T5L704-F1
#
_cell.length_a   1.000
_cell.length_b   1.000
_cell.length_c   1.000
_cell.angle_alpha   90.00
_cell.angle_beta   90.00
_cell.angle_gamma   90.00
#
_symmetry.space_group_name_H-M   'P 1'
#
loop_
_entity.id
_entity.type
_entity.pdbx_description
1 polymer ?
#
loop_
_entity_poly.entity_id
_entity_poly.type
_entity_poly.pdbx_seq_one_letter_code
_entity_poly.pdbx_strand_id
1 'polypeptide(L)' 'MVTDDKPTNYLKALKSKPLKEIKMYVPERKKALLDQDKKCFKCKKSIRPYLYKYIRDPLTKEMHVFCADCVIPMPKKRI' A
#
# COMPACT_ATOMS: atom_id res chain seq x y z
N MET A 1 37.31 -21.34 -1.13
CA MET A 1 36.06 -21.87 -1.71
C MET A 1 34.94 -21.28 -0.88
N VAL A 2 34.16 -20.34 -1.45
CA VAL A 2 33.13 -19.60 -0.72
C VAL A 2 31.83 -20.41 -0.80
N THR A 3 31.42 -21.01 0.31
CA THR A 3 30.13 -21.70 0.44
C THR A 3 29.10 -20.76 1.05
N ASP A 4 28.36 -20.05 0.20
CA ASP A 4 27.24 -19.19 0.59
C ASP A 4 25.90 -19.80 0.09
N ASP A 5 25.50 -20.92 0.70
CA ASP A 5 24.31 -21.69 0.32
C ASP A 5 23.00 -21.22 1.01
N LYS A 6 22.74 -19.90 1.04
CA LYS A 6 21.44 -19.38 1.52
C LYS A 6 20.88 -18.18 0.73
N PRO A 7 20.44 -18.39 -0.52
CA PRO A 7 19.32 -17.62 -1.08
C PRO A 7 18.10 -18.49 -1.46
N THR A 8 18.19 -19.81 -1.28
CA THR A 8 17.23 -20.77 -1.87
C THR A 8 15.87 -20.83 -1.18
N ASN A 9 15.79 -20.62 0.14
CA ASN A 9 14.52 -20.79 0.86
C ASN A 9 13.54 -19.63 0.63
N TYR A 10 14.04 -18.39 0.62
CA TYR A 10 13.21 -17.21 0.38
C TYR A 10 12.63 -17.18 -1.04
N LEU A 11 13.46 -17.50 -2.05
CA LEU A 11 13.00 -17.58 -3.44
C LEU A 11 12.00 -18.71 -3.67
N LYS A 12 12.16 -19.86 -3.00
CA LYS A 12 11.18 -20.95 -3.04
C LYS A 12 9.85 -20.54 -2.39
N ALA A 13 9.88 -19.87 -1.24
CA ALA A 13 8.69 -19.38 -0.54
C ALA A 13 7.92 -18.31 -1.33
N LEU A 14 8.62 -17.49 -2.12
CA LEU A 14 7.98 -16.52 -3.02
C LEU A 14 7.31 -17.22 -4.21
N LYS A 15 7.96 -18.24 -4.81
CA LYS A 15 7.41 -19.02 -5.92
C LYS A 15 6.17 -19.83 -5.55
N SER A 16 6.03 -20.24 -4.29
CA SER A 16 4.88 -21.01 -3.80
C SER A 16 3.65 -20.16 -3.48
N LYS A 17 3.77 -18.83 -3.46
CA LYS A 17 2.63 -17.93 -3.22
C LYS A 17 1.98 -17.49 -4.52
N PRO A 18 0.64 -17.39 -4.57
CA PRO A 18 -0.03 -16.80 -5.73
C PRO A 18 0.46 -15.34 -5.90
N LEU A 19 0.71 -14.92 -7.14
CA LEU A 19 1.21 -13.57 -7.48
C LEU A 19 0.45 -12.43 -6.79
N LYS A 20 -0.85 -12.64 -6.52
CA LYS A 20 -1.74 -11.70 -5.81
C LYS A 20 -1.33 -11.43 -4.35
N GLU A 21 -0.62 -12.34 -3.70
CA GLU A 21 -0.16 -12.22 -2.31
C GLU A 21 1.25 -11.65 -2.18
N ILE A 22 2.00 -11.60 -3.28
CA ILE A 22 3.33 -11.01 -3.30
C ILE A 22 3.15 -9.49 -3.29
N LYS A 23 3.37 -8.86 -2.13
CA LYS A 23 3.40 -7.40 -2.00
C LYS A 23 4.64 -6.86 -2.72
N MET A 24 4.55 -6.69 -4.04
CA MET A 24 5.61 -6.07 -4.82
C MET A 24 5.77 -4.60 -4.40
N TYR A 25 7.02 -4.13 -4.42
CA TYR A 25 7.28 -2.70 -4.36
C TYR A 25 6.64 -2.04 -5.57
N VAL A 26 5.68 -1.14 -5.33
CA VAL A 26 5.03 -0.37 -6.40
C VAL A 26 5.59 1.05 -6.31
N PRO A 27 6.48 1.47 -7.22
CA PRO A 27 7.06 2.82 -7.22
C PRO A 27 5.99 3.92 -7.18
N GLU A 28 4.86 3.68 -7.86
CA GLU A 28 3.70 4.58 -7.94
C GLU A 28 3.12 4.89 -6.55
N ARG A 29 3.18 3.95 -5.59
CA ARG A 29 2.70 4.17 -4.22
C ARG A 29 3.59 5.13 -3.44
N LYS A 30 4.90 5.03 -3.62
CA LYS A 30 5.84 5.95 -2.98
C LYS A 30 5.68 7.34 -3.57
N LYS A 31 5.54 7.42 -4.90
CA LYS A 31 5.28 8.67 -5.62
C LYS A 31 4.00 9.34 -5.14
N ALA A 32 2.87 8.62 -5.11
CA ALA A 32 1.58 9.15 -4.63
C ALA A 32 1.64 9.74 -3.20
N LEU A 33 2.41 9.12 -2.30
CA LEU A 33 2.55 9.61 -0.93
C LEU A 33 3.39 10.90 -0.85
N LEU A 34 4.41 11.02 -1.71
CA LEU A 34 5.26 12.21 -1.80
C LEU A 34 4.52 13.35 -2.51
N ASP A 35 3.85 13.08 -3.63
CA ASP A 35 3.09 14.07 -4.40
C ASP A 35 1.94 14.69 -3.57
N GLN A 36 1.39 13.92 -2.62
CA GLN A 36 0.38 14.41 -1.68
C GLN A 36 0.94 14.97 -0.37
N ASP A 37 2.25 15.21 -0.25
CA ASP A 37 2.90 15.76 0.95
C ASP A 37 2.52 14.98 2.23
N LYS A 38 2.46 13.64 2.13
CA LYS A 38 2.03 12.75 3.22
C LYS A 38 0.65 13.12 3.81
N LYS A 39 -0.23 13.75 3.04
CA LYS A 39 -1.60 14.12 3.44
C LYS A 39 -2.63 13.28 2.71
N CYS A 40 -3.77 13.09 3.35
CA CYS A 40 -4.91 12.40 2.77
C CYS A 40 -5.48 13.20 1.60
N PHE A 41 -5.77 12.53 0.48
CA PHE A 41 -6.33 13.15 -0.71
C PHE A 41 -7.66 13.88 -0.42
N LYS A 42 -8.54 13.23 0.36
CA LYS A 42 -9.86 13.72 0.75
C LYS A 42 -9.84 14.79 1.84
N CYS A 43 -9.37 14.46 3.04
CA CYS A 43 -9.47 15.37 4.21
C CYS A 43 -8.25 16.27 4.42
N LYS A 44 -7.19 16.14 3.60
CA LYS A 44 -5.94 16.92 3.68
C LYS A 44 -5.17 16.83 5.01
N LYS A 45 -5.61 15.98 5.95
CA LYS A 45 -4.91 15.70 7.22
C LYS A 45 -3.65 14.87 6.96
N SER A 46 -2.66 15.02 7.84
CA SER A 46 -1.46 14.18 7.82
C SER A 46 -1.82 12.71 7.96
N ILE A 47 -1.16 11.89 7.16
CA ILE A 47 -1.33 10.45 7.17
C ILE A 47 -0.48 9.86 8.30
N ARG A 48 -1.12 9.08 9.16
CA ARG A 48 -0.41 8.29 10.16
C ARG A 48 0.33 7.14 9.48
N PRO A 49 1.60 6.86 9.84
CA PRO A 49 2.33 5.70 9.32
C PRO A 49 1.50 4.43 9.47
N TYR A 50 1.52 3.58 8.44
CA TYR A 50 0.79 2.30 8.39
C TYR A 50 -0.74 2.36 8.43
N LEU A 51 -1.36 3.54 8.59
CA LEU A 51 -2.81 3.72 8.74
C LEU A 51 -3.43 4.46 7.54
N TYR A 52 -3.15 3.99 6.34
CA TYR A 52 -3.64 4.58 5.09
C TYR A 52 -3.80 3.53 3.99
N LYS A 53 -4.58 3.89 2.97
CA LYS A 53 -4.82 3.05 1.81
C LYS A 53 -4.50 3.81 0.53
N TYR A 54 -3.89 3.09 -0.41
CA TYR A 54 -3.78 3.56 -1.78
C TYR A 54 -5.00 3.13 -2.57
N ILE A 55 -5.61 4.07 -3.28
CA ILE A 55 -6.76 3.82 -4.15
C ILE A 55 -6.38 4.37 -5.52
N ARG A 56 -6.55 3.53 -6.55
CA ARG A 56 -6.38 3.96 -7.93
C ARG A 56 -7.69 4.55 -8.42
N ASP A 57 -7.65 5.75 -8.95
CA ASP A 57 -8.80 6.35 -9.61
C ASP A 57 -9.05 5.64 -10.95
N PRO A 58 -10.26 5.12 -11.20
CA PRO A 58 -10.57 4.42 -12.44
C PRO A 58 -10.59 5.34 -13.68
N LEU A 59 -10.82 6.65 -13.50
CA LEU A 59 -10.91 7.63 -14.58
C LEU A 59 -9.52 8.15 -14.97
N THR A 60 -8.76 8.65 -13.99
CA THR A 60 -7.44 9.25 -14.25
C THR A 60 -6.31 8.23 -14.26
N LYS A 61 -6.57 7.00 -13.79
CA LYS A 61 -5.57 5.94 -13.54
C LYS A 61 -4.50 6.33 -12.53
N GLU A 62 -4.65 7.47 -11.86
CA GLU A 62 -3.73 7.96 -10.85
C GLU A 62 -3.91 7.23 -9.53
N MET A 63 -2.84 7.17 -8.76
CA MET A 63 -2.84 6.58 -7.42
C MET A 63 -2.95 7.69 -6.39
N HIS A 64 -3.97 7.60 -5.54
CA HIS A 64 -4.18 8.53 -4.45
C HIS A 64 -4.08 7.84 -3.10
N VAL A 65 -3.62 8.58 -2.09
CA VAL A 65 -3.49 8.10 -0.72
C VAL A 65 -4.60 8.67 0.15
N PHE A 66 -5.30 7.79 0.86
CA PHE A 66 -6.39 8.15 1.76
C PHE A 66 -6.10 7.69 3.18
N CYS A 67 -6.43 8.49 4.20
CA CYS A 67 -6.37 8.03 5.59
C CYS A 67 -7.44 6.98 5.87
N ALA A 68 -7.19 6.10 6.84
CA ALA A 68 -8.14 5.05 7.22
C ALA A 68 -9.54 5.61 7.53
N ASP A 69 -9.64 6.75 8.21
CA ASP A 69 -10.92 7.39 8.57
C ASP A 69 -11.74 7.78 7.33
N CYS A 70 -11.09 8.14 6.22
CA CYS A 70 -11.77 8.50 4.98
C CYS A 70 -12.16 7.29 4.12
N VAL A 71 -11.54 6.14 4.37
CA VAL A 71 -11.72 4.91 3.59
C VAL A 71 -12.72 3.98 4.24
N ILE A 72 -12.74 3.92 5.56
CA ILE A 72 -13.65 3.06 6.33
C ILE A 72 -14.94 3.84 6.52
N PRO A 73 -16.05 3.48 5.84
CA PRO A 73 -17.35 3.98 6.24
C PRO A 73 -17.62 3.44 7.64
N MET A 74 -17.48 4.27 8.68
CA MET A 74 -17.93 3.86 10.00
C MET A 74 -19.41 3.52 9.89
N PRO A 75 -19.84 2.30 10.28
CA PRO A 75 -21.26 2.02 10.36
C PRO A 75 -21.85 3.06 11.32
N LYS A 76 -22.86 3.81 10.86
CA LYS A 76 -23.64 4.68 11.75
C LYS A 76 -24.07 3.80 12.92
N LYS A 77 -23.60 4.10 14.13
CA LYS A 77 -24.12 3.45 15.34
C LYS A 77 -25.64 3.55 15.24
N ARG A 78 -26.33 2.41 15.21
CA ARG A 78 -27.78 2.39 15.47
C ARG A 78 -27.91 2.85 16.91
N ILE A 79 -28.34 4.11 17.08
CA ILE A 79 -28.82 4.64 18.36
C ILE A 79 -30.26 4.18 18.49
#